data_AF-A0A932HFX1-F1
#
_entry.id   AF-A0A932HFX1-F1
#
_cell.length_a   1.000
_cell.length_b   1.000
_cell.length_c   1.000
_cell.angle_alpha   90.00
_cell.angle_beta   90.00
_cell.angle_gamma   90.00
#
_symmetry.space_group_name_H-M   'P 1'
#
loop_
_entity.id
_entity.type
_entity.pdbx_description
1 polymer ?
#
loop_
_entity_poly.entity_id
_entity_poly.type
_entity_poly.pdbx_seq_one_letter_code
_entity_poly.pdbx_strand_id
1 'polypeptide(L)'
;MAAVGIAVPAAAQTRITTPKEQFGSNIGDDYFLASYTQLADYWRKLDAESDRLVVQEIGTSAEGRPQLMAIITSPENHAGLARYRDISRRLALAEGLTDDQATALAHEGKAVVW
;
A
#
# COMPACT_ATOMS: atom_id res chain seq x y z
N MET A 1 37.72 -26.09 9.67
CA MET A 1 36.53 -25.70 8.89
C MET A 1 35.98 -24.43 9.49
N ALA A 2 36.04 -23.31 8.77
CA ALA A 2 35.55 -22.02 9.25
C ALA A 2 34.06 -21.88 8.90
N ALA A 3 33.21 -21.69 9.90
CA ALA A 3 31.80 -21.40 9.71
C ALA A 3 31.65 -19.93 9.27
N VAL A 4 31.20 -19.71 8.05
CA VAL A 4 30.81 -18.39 7.56
C VAL A 4 29.41 -18.09 8.10
N GLY A 5 29.33 -17.20 9.09
CA GLY A 5 28.06 -16.69 9.59
C GLY A 5 27.41 -15.78 8.55
N ILE A 6 26.23 -16.15 8.06
CA ILE A 6 25.41 -15.29 7.21
C ILE A 6 24.85 -14.19 8.11
N ALA A 7 25.39 -12.98 8.00
CA ALA A 7 24.79 -11.79 8.59
C ALA A 7 23.53 -11.45 7.78
N VAL A 8 22.35 -11.67 8.35
CA VAL A 8 21.10 -11.12 7.83
C VAL A 8 21.18 -9.60 8.05
N PRO A 9 21.02 -8.76 7.01
CA PRO A 9 21.00 -7.32 7.22
C PRO A 9 19.80 -7.02 8.13
N ALA A 10 20.05 -6.38 9.26
CA ALA A 10 18.98 -5.81 10.06
C ALA A 10 18.31 -4.76 9.17
N ALA A 11 17.08 -5.03 8.74
CA ALA A 11 16.25 -4.01 8.11
C ALA A 11 16.22 -2.82 9.09
N ALA A 12 16.76 -1.68 8.67
CA ALA A 12 16.66 -0.46 9.44
C ALA A 12 15.17 -0.28 9.72
N GLN A 13 14.78 -0.35 11.00
CA GLN A 13 13.39 -0.17 11.37
C GLN A 13 13.10 1.31 11.15
N THR A 14 12.60 1.66 9.96
CA THR A 14 12.19 3.03 9.64
C THR A 14 11.16 3.43 10.67
N ARG A 15 11.46 4.47 11.45
CA ARG A 15 10.58 4.95 12.51
C ARG A 15 9.31 5.44 11.84
N ILE A 16 8.20 4.75 12.10
CA ILE A 16 6.88 5.14 11.61
C ILE A 16 6.21 6.02 12.67
N THR A 17 5.83 7.23 12.29
CA THR A 17 5.08 8.15 13.14
C THR A 17 3.72 7.56 13.46
N THR A 18 3.38 7.44 14.74
CA THR A 18 2.07 6.94 15.18
C THR A 18 0.99 8.02 15.10
N PRO A 19 -0.31 7.65 15.07
CA PRO A 19 -1.38 8.65 15.12
C PRO A 19 -1.28 9.55 16.36
N LYS A 20 -0.93 8.98 17.53
CA LYS A 20 -0.78 9.73 18.77
C LYS A 20 0.35 10.77 18.69
N GLU A 21 1.46 10.45 18.03
CA GLU A 21 2.56 11.41 17.81
C GLU A 21 2.17 12.50 16.80
N GLN A 22 1.38 12.17 15.77
CA GLN A 22 0.94 13.14 14.77
C GLN A 22 -0.16 14.07 15.29
N PHE A 23 -1.13 13.53 16.03
CA PHE A 23 -2.37 14.23 16.38
C PHE A 23 -2.50 14.58 17.86
N GLY A 24 -1.67 14.01 18.74
CA GLY A 24 -1.82 14.11 20.19
C GLY A 24 -2.90 13.20 20.79
N SER A 25 -3.66 12.52 19.93
CA SER A 25 -4.76 11.60 20.25
C SER A 25 -4.69 10.37 19.36
N ASN A 26 -5.29 9.25 19.77
CA ASN A 26 -5.47 8.11 18.90
C ASN A 26 -6.64 8.35 17.94
N ILE A 27 -6.66 7.62 16.82
CA ILE A 27 -7.84 7.57 15.96
C ILE A 27 -8.98 6.90 16.73
N GLY A 28 -10.13 7.56 16.82
CA GLY A 28 -11.31 7.06 17.52
C GLY A 28 -11.39 7.41 19.00
N ASP A 29 -10.46 8.20 19.54
CA ASP A 29 -10.60 8.77 20.88
C ASP A 29 -11.85 9.67 20.97
N ASP A 30 -12.49 9.69 22.14
CA ASP A 30 -13.66 10.55 22.39
C ASP A 30 -13.34 12.02 22.10
N TYR A 31 -14.28 12.69 21.43
CA TYR A 31 -14.17 14.11 21.04
C TYR A 31 -13.01 14.44 20.10
N PHE A 32 -12.39 13.44 19.46
CA PHE A 32 -11.35 13.65 18.45
C PHE A 32 -11.79 13.13 17.08
N LEU A 33 -11.82 14.03 16.10
CA LEU A 33 -12.01 13.69 14.69
C LEU A 33 -10.98 14.43 13.86
N ALA A 34 -10.04 13.69 13.28
CA ALA A 34 -9.06 14.26 12.36
C ALA A 34 -9.76 14.80 11.11
N SER A 35 -9.47 16.04 10.75
CA SER A 35 -9.91 16.60 9.47
C SER A 35 -9.24 15.88 8.30
N TYR A 36 -9.84 15.95 7.11
CA TYR A 36 -9.22 15.39 5.92
C TYR A 36 -7.81 15.97 5.68
N THR A 37 -7.56 17.25 5.93
CA THR A 37 -6.23 17.85 5.71
C THR A 37 -5.20 17.20 6.64
N GLN A 38 -5.56 17.03 7.92
CA GLN A 38 -4.73 16.34 8.90
C GLN A 38 -4.44 14.88 8.50
N LEU A 39 -5.44 14.16 7.98
CA LEU A 39 -5.27 12.80 7.49
C LEU A 39 -4.42 12.75 6.23
N ALA A 40 -4.64 13.63 5.26
CA ALA A 40 -3.87 13.71 4.02
C ALA A 40 -2.39 13.97 4.29
N ASP A 41 -2.09 14.90 5.21
CA ASP A 41 -0.71 15.19 5.63
C ASP A 41 -0.08 14.00 6.34
N TYR A 42 -0.85 13.29 7.18
CA TYR A 42 -0.37 12.08 7.84
C TYR A 42 -0.08 10.96 6.85
N TRP A 43 -0.96 10.69 5.89
CA TRP A 43 -0.73 9.69 4.84
C TRP A 43 0.51 9.99 4.01
N ARG A 44 0.72 11.25 3.60
CA ARG A 44 1.94 11.67 2.88
C ARG A 44 3.20 11.54 3.75
N LYS A 45 3.10 11.76 5.06
CA LYS A 45 4.22 11.50 5.97
C LYS A 45 4.55 10.01 6.04
N LEU A 46 3.53 9.16 6.21
CA LEU A 46 3.73 7.71 6.25
C LEU A 46 4.30 7.16 4.94
N ASP A 47 3.89 7.72 3.80
CA ASP A 47 4.44 7.41 2.48
C ASP A 47 5.96 7.67 2.40
N ALA A 48 6.42 8.78 3.00
CA ALA A 48 7.85 9.09 3.08
C ALA A 48 8.62 8.23 4.11
N GLU A 49 7.92 7.70 5.12
CA GLU A 49 8.52 6.92 6.22
C GLU A 49 8.48 5.40 5.99
N SER A 50 7.70 4.89 5.03
CA SER A 50 7.49 3.45 4.85
C SER A 50 7.77 2.99 3.42
N ASP A 51 8.51 1.89 3.29
CA ASP A 51 8.69 1.15 2.04
C ASP A 51 7.47 0.26 1.67
N ARG A 52 6.45 0.25 2.54
CA ARG A 52 5.23 -0.57 2.40
C ARG A 52 4.00 0.21 1.99
N LEU A 53 4.05 1.54 2.05
CA LEU A 53 2.94 2.42 1.70
C LEU A 53 3.34 3.25 0.48
N VAL A 54 2.44 3.30 -0.51
CA VAL A 54 2.52 4.27 -1.61
C VAL A 54 1.20 5.05 -1.66
N VAL A 55 1.25 6.37 -1.52
CA VAL A 55 0.09 7.26 -1.63
C VAL A 55 0.05 7.92 -3.00
N GLN A 56 -1.09 7.81 -3.68
CA GLN A 56 -1.31 8.37 -5.00
C GLN A 56 -2.56 9.26 -5.03
N GLU A 57 -2.51 10.33 -5.83
CA GLU A 57 -3.69 11.14 -6.13
C GLU A 57 -4.43 10.55 -7.32
N ILE A 58 -5.67 10.10 -7.11
CA ILE A 58 -6.49 9.45 -8.15
C ILE A 58 -7.45 10.40 -8.85
N GLY A 59 -7.48 11.66 -8.42
CA GLY A 59 -8.33 12.69 -8.99
C GLY A 59 -8.59 13.82 -8.01
N THR A 60 -9.61 14.62 -8.30
CA THR A 60 -10.04 15.75 -7.48
C THR A 60 -11.50 15.56 -7.08
N SER A 61 -11.86 15.89 -5.84
CA SER A 61 -13.23 15.87 -5.33
C SER A 61 -14.06 17.02 -5.90
N ALA A 62 -15.38 16.97 -5.69
CA ALA A 62 -16.29 18.06 -6.06
C ALA A 62 -15.95 19.40 -5.36
N GLU A 63 -15.28 19.33 -4.21
CA GLU A 63 -14.81 20.50 -3.46
C GLU A 63 -13.41 20.97 -3.88
N GLY A 64 -12.83 20.41 -4.95
CA GLY A 64 -11.50 20.80 -5.42
C GLY A 64 -10.33 20.20 -4.63
N ARG A 65 -10.58 19.19 -3.80
CA ARG A 65 -9.54 18.57 -2.95
C ARG A 65 -8.97 17.31 -3.61
N PRO A 66 -7.69 16.99 -3.46
CA PRO A 66 -7.16 15.72 -3.96
C PRO A 66 -7.97 14.53 -3.44
N GLN A 67 -8.13 13.47 -4.23
CA GLN A 67 -8.61 12.18 -3.75
C GLN A 67 -7.40 11.27 -3.61
N LEU A 68 -7.10 10.84 -2.39
CA LEU A 68 -5.93 10.01 -2.11
C LEU A 68 -6.30 8.53 -2.10
N MET A 69 -5.43 7.71 -2.69
CA MET A 69 -5.44 6.26 -2.60
C MET A 69 -4.13 5.80 -1.98
N ALA A 70 -4.21 5.03 -0.90
CA ALA A 70 -3.06 4.39 -0.27
C ALA A 70 -2.98 2.93 -0.73
N ILE A 71 -1.82 2.51 -1.23
CA ILE A 71 -1.52 1.11 -1.53
C ILE A 71 -0.56 0.60 -0.45
N ILE A 72 -1.04 -0.35 0.35
CA ILE A 72 -0.27 -0.93 1.46
C ILE A 72 0.05 -2.39 1.13
N THR A 73 1.33 -2.71 0.97
CA THR A 73 1.78 -4.09 0.69
C THR A 73 3.27 -4.24 1.03
N SER A 74 3.85 -5.42 0.83
CA SER A 74 5.29 -5.60 1.06
C SER A 74 6.13 -4.90 -0.02
N PRO A 75 7.39 -4.52 0.26
CA PRO A 75 8.25 -3.86 -0.73
C PRO A 75 8.45 -4.69 -1.99
N GLU A 76 8.48 -6.02 -1.84
CA GLU A 76 8.60 -6.96 -2.97
C GLU A 76 7.36 -6.92 -3.86
N ASN A 77 6.16 -6.80 -3.27
CA ASN A 77 4.93 -6.68 -4.05
C ASN A 77 4.83 -5.33 -4.78
N HIS A 78 5.39 -4.26 -4.21
CA HIS A 78 5.44 -2.94 -4.86
C HIS A 78 6.14 -2.99 -6.22
N ALA A 79 7.23 -3.75 -6.33
CA ALA A 79 7.93 -3.96 -7.60
C ALA A 79 7.06 -4.66 -8.68
N GLY A 80 6.04 -5.41 -8.26
CA GLY A 80 5.13 -6.16 -9.13
C GLY A 80 3.75 -5.51 -9.36
N LEU A 81 3.47 -4.32 -8.82
CA LEU A 81 2.11 -3.74 -8.83
C LEU A 81 1.49 -3.62 -10.23
N ALA A 82 2.27 -3.20 -11.22
CA ALA A 82 1.79 -3.09 -12.60
C ALA A 82 1.37 -4.46 -13.16
N ARG A 83 2.11 -5.52 -12.83
CA ARG A 83 1.79 -6.89 -13.24
C ARG A 83 0.53 -7.39 -12.54
N TYR A 84 0.40 -7.19 -11.23
CA TYR A 84 -0.79 -7.58 -10.49
C TYR A 84 -2.04 -6.83 -10.98
N ARG A 85 -1.91 -5.54 -11.30
CA ARG A 85 -2.99 -4.75 -11.90
C ARG A 85 -3.43 -5.31 -13.25
N ASP A 86 -2.49 -5.70 -14.13
CA ASP A 86 -2.82 -6.31 -15.42
C ASP A 86 -3.49 -7.67 -15.25
N ILE A 87 -3.00 -8.52 -14.35
CA ILE A 87 -3.63 -9.80 -14.03
C ILE A 87 -5.08 -9.60 -13.60
N SER A 88 -5.34 -8.72 -12.62
CA SER A 88 -6.70 -8.44 -12.15
C SER A 88 -7.60 -7.94 -13.28
N ARG A 89 -7.10 -7.07 -14.15
CA ARG A 89 -7.85 -6.57 -15.31
C ARG A 89 -8.17 -7.69 -16.31
N ARG A 90 -7.20 -8.54 -16.66
CA ARG A 90 -7.39 -9.65 -17.61
C ARG A 90 -8.38 -10.69 -17.10
N LEU A 91 -8.27 -11.05 -15.83
CA LEU A 91 -9.22 -11.96 -15.19
C LEU A 91 -10.63 -11.36 -15.09
N ALA A 92 -10.74 -10.05 -14.84
CA ALA A 92 -12.05 -9.37 -14.76
C ALA A 92 -12.75 -9.25 -16.12
N LEU A 93 -12.00 -8.97 -17.19
CA LEU A 93 -12.57 -8.85 -18.54
C LEU A 93 -12.80 -10.22 -19.22
N ALA A 94 -11.97 -11.21 -18.91
CA ALA A 94 -12.01 -12.57 -19.48
C ALA A 94 -12.00 -12.63 -21.02
N GLU A 95 -11.55 -11.58 -21.70
CA GLU A 95 -11.48 -11.53 -23.16
C GLU A 95 -10.27 -12.32 -23.69
N GLY A 96 -10.52 -13.34 -24.52
CA GLY A 96 -9.46 -14.11 -25.18
C GLY A 96 -8.59 -14.94 -24.23
N LEU A 97 -9.10 -15.30 -23.05
CA LEU A 97 -8.44 -16.17 -22.08
C LEU A 97 -8.94 -17.61 -22.19
N THR A 98 -8.02 -18.58 -22.18
CA THR A 98 -8.37 -19.98 -21.93
C THR A 98 -8.42 -20.27 -20.42
N ASP A 99 -9.08 -21.36 -20.03
CA ASP A 99 -9.17 -21.78 -18.63
C ASP A 99 -7.80 -22.02 -17.99
N ASP A 100 -6.86 -22.62 -18.73
CA ASP A 100 -5.49 -22.84 -18.26
C ASP A 100 -4.76 -21.51 -18.01
N GLN A 101 -4.93 -20.53 -18.91
CA GLN A 101 -4.34 -19.21 -18.75
C GLN A 101 -4.96 -18.48 -17.56
N ALA A 102 -6.29 -18.55 -17.39
CA ALA A 102 -6.99 -17.96 -16.26
C ALA A 102 -6.52 -18.57 -14.93
N THR A 103 -6.36 -19.90 -14.87
CA THR A 103 -5.87 -20.61 -13.68
C THR A 103 -4.44 -20.20 -13.33
N ALA A 104 -3.55 -20.14 -14.32
CA ALA A 104 -2.17 -19.67 -14.10
C ALA A 104 -2.12 -18.22 -13.58
N LEU A 105 -2.91 -17.33 -14.17
CA LEU A 105 -3.01 -15.94 -13.74
C LEU A 105 -3.59 -15.80 -12.33
N ALA A 106 -4.56 -16.63 -11.95
CA ALA A 106 -5.14 -16.64 -10.62
C ALA A 106 -4.13 -17.09 -9.55
N HIS A 107 -3.24 -18.04 -9.88
CA HIS A 107 -2.17 -18.46 -8.98
C HIS A 107 -1.05 -17.41 -8.84
N GLU A 108 -0.75 -16.66 -9.90
CA GLU A 108 0.27 -15.60 -9.88
C GLU A 108 -0.23 -14.32 -9.18
N GLY A 109 -1.51 -13.99 -9.39
CA GLY A 109 -2.15 -12.78 -8.88
C GLY A 109 -2.15 -12.68 -7.36
N LYS A 110 -2.36 -11.45 -6.86
CA LYS A 110 -2.57 -11.19 -5.44
C LYS A 110 -4.03 -10.85 -5.19
N ALA A 111 -4.56 -11.33 -4.07
CA ALA A 111 -5.84 -10.86 -3.56
C ALA A 111 -5.68 -9.39 -3.16
N VAL A 112 -6.56 -8.54 -3.70
CA VAL A 112 -6.63 -7.11 -3.36
C VAL A 112 -7.91 -6.88 -2.58
N VAL A 113 -7.80 -6.28 -1.41
CA VAL A 113 -8.92 -5.87 -0.56
C VAL A 113 -9.00 -4.35 -0.62
N TRP A 114 -10.20 -3.82 -0.87
CA TRP A 114 -10.50 -2.39 -0.98
C TRP A 114 -11.44 -1.96 0.14
#